data_AF-Q39VC7-F1
#
_entry.id   AF-Q39VC7-F1
#
_cell.length_a   1.000
_cell.length_b   1.000
_cell.length_c   1.000
_cell.angle_alpha   90.00
_cell.angle_beta   90.00
_cell.angle_gamma   90.00
#
_symmetry.space_group_name_H-M   'P 1'
#
loop_
_entity.id
_entity.type
_entity.pdbx_description
1 polymer ?
#
loop_
_entity_poly.entity_id
_entity_poly.type
_entity_poly.pdbx_seq_one_letter_code
_entity_poly.pdbx_strand_id
1 'polypeptide(L)'
;MKRKISYGIVAALVLMYGGVSYAASCGSCGDDAKCKDPQAVQQFKSKTAHLRKSLNEKEIELSVEYGMNSIDTNRTTALENQIGDLKKEIGAAGEKLGFAPCCIS
;
A
#
# COMPACT_ATOMS: atom_id res chain seq x y z
N MET A 1 -35.03 16.40 -2.99
CA MET A 1 -33.67 16.46 -2.42
C MET A 1 -32.71 15.77 -3.39
N LYS A 2 -31.76 16.51 -3.97
CA LYS A 2 -30.78 15.98 -4.94
C LYS A 2 -29.60 15.40 -4.17
N ARG A 3 -29.47 14.07 -4.11
CA ARG A 3 -28.27 13.40 -3.60
C ARG A 3 -27.20 13.49 -4.69
N LYS A 4 -26.28 14.44 -4.54
CA LYS A 4 -25.05 14.48 -5.34
C LYS A 4 -24.15 13.36 -4.81
N ILE A 5 -24.21 12.19 -5.44
CA ILE A 5 -23.22 11.14 -5.24
C ILE A 5 -21.98 11.63 -5.99
N SER A 6 -21.03 12.16 -5.24
CA SER A 6 -19.71 12.53 -5.69
C SER A 6 -18.94 11.27 -6.10
N TYR A 7 -19.13 10.84 -7.36
CA TYR A 7 -18.25 9.93 -8.09
C TYR A 7 -16.94 10.66 -8.43
N GLY A 8 -16.20 11.03 -7.40
CA GLY A 8 -14.96 11.79 -7.54
C GLY A 8 -13.84 11.07 -6.82
N ILE A 9 -12.93 10.51 -7.61
CA ILE A 9 -11.54 10.20 -7.24
C ILE A 9 -11.36 8.87 -6.50
N VAL A 10 -11.42 7.75 -7.24
CA VAL A 10 -10.60 6.56 -6.92
C VAL A 10 -10.11 5.91 -8.22
N ALA A 11 -9.50 6.69 -9.10
CA ALA A 11 -8.85 6.20 -10.32
C ALA A 11 -7.33 6.41 -10.27
N ALA A 12 -6.73 6.30 -9.08
CA ALA A 12 -5.30 6.50 -8.86
C ALA A 12 -4.63 5.31 -8.11
N LEU A 13 -5.27 4.15 -8.03
CA LEU A 13 -4.76 3.01 -7.25
C LEU A 13 -3.83 2.05 -8.02
N VAL A 14 -3.56 2.28 -9.31
CA VAL A 14 -2.79 1.32 -10.13
C VAL A 14 -1.31 1.68 -10.28
N LEU A 15 -0.84 2.87 -9.87
CA LEU A 15 0.48 3.34 -10.33
C LEU A 15 1.70 3.17 -9.42
N MET A 16 1.64 2.73 -8.15
CA MET A 16 2.87 2.84 -7.31
C MET A 16 3.23 1.73 -6.31
N TYR A 17 2.52 0.60 -6.17
CA TYR A 17 2.84 -0.33 -5.07
C TYR A 17 3.10 -1.80 -5.43
N GLY A 18 3.27 -2.11 -6.71
CA GLY A 18 3.60 -3.48 -7.17
C GLY A 18 5.08 -3.88 -7.04
N GLY A 19 5.96 -2.99 -6.59
CA GLY A 19 7.39 -3.32 -6.56
C GLY A 19 8.25 -2.14 -6.18
N VAL A 20 8.11 -1.64 -4.96
CA VAL A 20 9.08 -0.68 -4.44
C VAL A 20 10.32 -1.46 -4.02
N SER A 21 11.22 -1.59 -4.98
CA SER A 21 12.65 -1.58 -4.79
C SER A 21 13.00 -0.53 -3.74
N TYR A 22 13.16 -0.97 -2.49
CA TYR A 22 13.69 -0.19 -1.35
C TYR A 22 14.99 0.55 -1.68
N ALA A 23 15.67 0.19 -2.77
CA ALA A 23 16.87 0.84 -3.26
C ALA A 23 16.65 1.88 -4.38
N ALA A 24 15.54 1.87 -5.12
CA ALA A 24 15.37 2.70 -6.33
C ALA A 24 14.54 3.98 -6.11
N SER A 25 13.71 4.06 -5.06
CA SER A 25 12.96 5.28 -4.70
C SER A 25 13.63 6.11 -3.60
N CYS A 26 14.72 5.64 -2.99
CA CYS A 26 15.46 6.38 -1.96
C CYS A 26 16.24 7.62 -2.49
N GLY A 27 16.17 7.93 -3.79
CA GLY A 27 16.74 9.20 -4.31
C GLY A 27 16.07 10.45 -3.72
N SER A 28 14.82 10.34 -3.27
CA SER A 28 14.02 11.44 -2.69
C SER A 28 14.07 11.50 -1.16
N CYS A 29 14.36 10.38 -0.49
CA CYS A 29 14.26 10.28 0.98
C CYS A 29 15.56 10.65 1.72
N GLY A 30 16.58 11.13 1.00
CA GLY A 30 17.81 11.68 1.57
C GLY A 30 18.71 10.65 2.27
N ASP A 31 19.56 11.15 3.18
CA ASP A 31 20.49 10.39 4.01
C ASP A 31 19.82 9.74 5.24
N ASP A 32 18.55 9.35 5.14
CA ASP A 32 17.90 8.69 6.27
C ASP A 32 18.58 7.34 6.55
N ALA A 33 19.31 7.29 7.67
CA ALA A 33 20.26 6.23 7.97
C ALA A 33 19.60 4.84 8.01
N LYS A 34 18.32 4.78 8.37
CA LYS A 34 17.54 3.54 8.46
C LYS A 34 17.19 2.95 7.10
N CYS A 35 17.06 3.79 6.08
CA CYS A 35 16.74 3.37 4.72
C CYS A 35 17.97 2.88 3.97
N LYS A 36 19.15 3.36 4.39
CA LYS A 36 20.46 2.87 3.92
C LYS A 36 20.99 1.70 4.74
N ASP A 37 20.40 1.41 5.91
CA ASP A 37 20.77 0.28 6.75
C ASP A 37 20.12 -1.02 6.23
N PRO A 38 20.92 -1.93 5.62
CA PRO A 38 20.39 -3.18 5.09
C PRO A 38 19.79 -4.08 6.19
N GLN A 39 20.26 -4.01 7.44
CA GLN A 39 19.71 -4.81 8.53
C GLN A 39 18.34 -4.31 8.96
N ALA A 40 18.18 -2.99 9.13
CA ALA A 40 16.89 -2.39 9.42
C ALA A 40 15.87 -2.69 8.31
N VAL A 41 16.28 -2.59 7.04
CA VAL A 41 15.43 -2.89 5.88
C VAL A 41 15.03 -4.37 5.87
N GLN A 42 15.97 -5.29 6.14
CA GLN A 42 15.69 -6.72 6.21
C GLN A 42 14.71 -7.04 7.35
N GLN A 43 14.89 -6.44 8.52
CA GLN A 43 14.02 -6.62 9.68
C GLN A 43 12.61 -6.10 9.40
N PHE A 44 12.49 -4.94 8.78
CA PHE A 44 11.21 -4.39 8.34
C PHE A 44 10.52 -5.33 7.34
N LYS A 45 11.25 -5.82 6.33
CA LYS A 45 10.76 -6.81 5.36
C LYS A 45 10.24 -8.07 6.01
N SER A 46 11.00 -8.64 6.94
CA SER A 46 10.59 -9.84 7.66
C SER A 46 9.32 -9.60 8.51
N LYS A 47 9.28 -8.50 9.27
CA LYS A 47 8.12 -8.16 10.12
C LYS A 47 6.85 -7.86 9.33
N THR A 48 6.97 -7.32 8.11
CA THR A 48 5.84 -6.96 7.27
C THR A 48 5.56 -7.96 6.15
N ALA A 49 6.29 -9.08 6.08
CA ALA A 49 6.15 -10.07 5.00
C ALA A 49 4.71 -10.60 4.88
N HIS A 50 4.09 -10.93 6.02
CA HIS A 50 2.71 -11.39 6.06
C HIS A 50 1.73 -10.29 5.59
N LEU A 51 1.89 -9.06 6.08
CA LEU A 51 1.04 -7.92 5.71
C LEU A 51 1.15 -7.60 4.22
N ARG A 52 2.36 -7.65 3.65
CA ARG A 52 2.60 -7.44 2.22
C ARG A 52 2.01 -8.55 1.36
N LYS A 53 2.10 -9.80 1.81
CA LYS A 53 1.46 -10.92 1.13
C LYS A 53 -0.06 -10.72 1.09
N SER A 54 -0.66 -10.41 2.24
CA SER A 54 -2.10 -10.15 2.34
C SER A 54 -2.52 -8.93 1.50
N LEU A 55 -1.71 -7.86 1.50
CA LEU A 55 -1.94 -6.68 0.67
C LEU A 55 -1.98 -7.04 -0.82
N ASN A 56 -0.97 -7.79 -1.30
CA ASN A 56 -0.91 -8.23 -2.69
C ASN A 56 -2.10 -9.13 -3.07
N GLU A 57 -2.49 -10.06 -2.18
CA GLU A 57 -3.69 -10.88 -2.38
C GLU A 57 -4.95 -10.01 -2.52
N LYS A 58 -5.12 -8.97 -1.68
CA LYS A 58 -6.26 -8.06 -1.77
C LYS A 58 -6.24 -7.13 -2.98
N GLU A 59 -5.07 -6.66 -3.40
CA GLU A 59 -4.92 -5.88 -4.64
C GLU A 59 -5.25 -6.74 -5.88
N ILE A 60 -4.89 -8.02 -5.89
CA ILE A 60 -5.30 -8.97 -6.93
C ILE A 60 -6.82 -9.18 -6.90
N GLU A 61 -7.42 -9.44 -5.73
CA GLU A 61 -8.87 -9.60 -5.59
C GLU A 61 -9.62 -8.36 -6.11
N LEU A 62 -9.13 -7.15 -5.79
CA LEU A 62 -9.70 -5.89 -6.27
C LEU A 62 -9.55 -5.76 -7.79
N SER A 63 -8.39 -6.09 -8.35
CA SER A 63 -8.18 -6.07 -9.79
C SER A 63 -9.08 -7.06 -10.54
N VAL A 64 -9.33 -8.23 -9.95
CA VAL A 64 -10.26 -9.22 -10.51
C VAL A 64 -11.68 -8.68 -10.48
N GLU A 65 -12.11 -8.08 -9.37
CA GLU A 65 -13.45 -7.49 -9.23
C GLU A 65 -13.70 -6.39 -10.28
N TYR A 66 -12.71 -5.53 -10.53
CA TYR A 66 -12.78 -4.52 -11.60
C TYR A 66 -12.77 -5.10 -13.01
N GLY A 67 -12.24 -6.32 -13.19
CA GLY A 67 -12.24 -7.04 -14.47
C GLY A 67 -13.55 -7.78 -14.78
N MET A 68 -14.51 -7.82 -13.85
CA MET A 68 -15.78 -8.52 -14.04
C MET A 68 -16.78 -7.69 -14.86
N ASN A 69 -17.67 -8.38 -15.60
CA ASN A 69 -18.72 -7.74 -16.42
C ASN A 69 -19.73 -6.93 -15.58
N SER A 70 -19.83 -7.20 -14.28
CA SER A 70 -20.64 -6.47 -13.31
C SER A 70 -19.85 -6.29 -12.02
N ILE A 71 -19.55 -5.05 -11.66
CA ILE A 71 -18.78 -4.70 -10.47
C ILE A 71 -19.70 -4.76 -9.23
N ASP A 72 -19.36 -5.56 -8.23
CA ASP A 72 -19.99 -5.46 -6.92
C ASP A 72 -19.36 -4.31 -6.12
N THR A 73 -20.03 -3.15 -6.13
CA THR A 73 -19.53 -1.95 -5.45
C THR A 73 -19.33 -2.12 -3.95
N ASN A 74 -20.12 -2.98 -3.28
CA ASN A 74 -19.95 -3.23 -1.85
C ASN A 74 -18.65 -4.02 -1.61
N ARG A 75 -18.40 -5.03 -2.45
CA ARG A 75 -17.19 -5.83 -2.39
C ARG A 75 -15.95 -5.02 -2.75
N THR A 76 -16.01 -4.20 -3.80
CA THR A 76 -14.93 -3.27 -4.17
C THR A 76 -14.59 -2.34 -3.01
N THR A 77 -15.59 -1.70 -2.41
CA THR A 77 -15.40 -0.79 -1.27
C THR A 77 -14.76 -1.51 -0.07
N ALA A 78 -15.20 -2.75 0.21
CA ALA A 78 -14.63 -3.55 1.29
C ALA A 78 -13.15 -3.89 1.02
N LEU A 79 -12.80 -4.27 -0.20
CA LEU A 79 -11.42 -4.57 -0.61
C LEU A 79 -10.53 -3.34 -0.53
N GLU A 80 -11.01 -2.17 -0.97
CA GLU A 80 -10.28 -0.90 -0.87
C GLU A 80 -10.00 -0.50 0.58
N ASN A 81 -10.99 -0.67 1.48
CA ASN A 81 -10.78 -0.43 2.91
C ASN A 81 -9.75 -1.39 3.52
N GLN A 82 -9.82 -2.68 3.21
CA GLN A 82 -8.85 -3.68 3.67
C GLN A 82 -7.43 -3.37 3.18
N ILE A 83 -7.27 -2.98 1.91
CA ILE A 83 -6.01 -2.53 1.33
C ILE A 83 -5.48 -1.29 2.08
N GLY A 84 -6.36 -0.32 2.34
CA GLY A 84 -6.02 0.89 3.07
C GLY A 84 -5.51 0.60 4.49
N ASP A 85 -6.17 -0.30 5.21
CA ASP A 85 -5.77 -0.67 6.57
C ASP A 85 -4.46 -1.47 6.59
N LEU A 86 -4.27 -2.41 5.67
CA LEU A 86 -3.00 -3.13 5.51
C LEU A 86 -1.83 -2.17 5.21
N LYS A 87 -2.06 -1.14 4.39
CA LYS A 87 -1.06 -0.09 4.11
C LYS A 87 -0.73 0.73 5.36
N LYS A 88 -1.74 1.12 6.15
CA LYS A 88 -1.52 1.81 7.44
C LYS A 88 -0.72 0.95 8.41
N GLU A 89 -1.00 -0.35 8.49
CA GLU A 89 -0.26 -1.25 9.37
C GLU A 89 1.21 -1.40 8.96
N ILE A 90 1.49 -1.49 7.65
CA ILE A 90 2.85 -1.50 7.11
C ILE A 90 3.56 -0.16 7.42
N GLY A 91 2.86 0.96 7.24
CA GLY A 91 3.31 2.31 7.61
C GLY A 91 3.71 2.40 9.08
N ALA A 92 2.80 2.03 9.98
CA ALA A 92 3.02 2.04 11.41
C ALA A 92 4.16 1.09 11.85
N ALA A 93 4.34 -0.05 11.17
CA ALA A 93 5.47 -0.94 11.40
C ALA A 93 6.80 -0.30 11.00
N GLY A 94 6.83 0.51 9.94
CA GLY A 94 8.00 1.27 9.52
C GLY A 94 8.32 2.42 10.48
N GLU A 95 7.31 3.19 10.89
CA GLU A 95 7.46 4.27 11.88
C GLU A 95 8.02 3.73 13.21
N LYS A 96 7.51 2.58 13.69
CA LYS A 96 8.03 1.91 14.90
C LYS A 96 9.50 1.50 14.79
N LEU A 97 9.99 1.23 13.59
CA LEU A 97 11.39 0.90 13.33
C LEU A 97 12.25 2.14 13.05
N GLY A 98 11.63 3.32 13.03
CA GLY A 98 12.27 4.61 12.79
C GLY A 98 12.48 4.92 11.30
N PHE A 99 11.74 4.29 10.39
CA PHE A 99 11.79 4.64 8.98
C PHE A 99 11.01 5.93 8.72
N ALA A 100 11.58 6.82 7.91
CA ALA A 100 10.85 7.94 7.36
C ALA A 100 9.72 7.45 6.43
N PRO A 101 8.58 8.17 6.35
CA PRO A 101 7.45 7.83 5.47
C PRO A 101 7.85 7.62 4.00
N CYS A 102 8.85 8.37 3.51
CA CYS A 102 9.35 8.24 2.14
C CYS A 102 10.15 6.95 1.87
N CYS A 103 10.48 6.15 2.89
CA CYS A 103 11.07 4.81 2.74
C CYS A 103 10.08 3.67 2.88
N ILE A 104 8.86 3.98 3.36
CA ILE A 104 7.78 3.03 3.60
C ILE A 104 6.69 3.17 2.52
N SER A 105 6.71 4.31 1.81
CA SER A 105 5.91 4.59 0.62
C SER A 105 6.44 3.84 -0.60
#